data_AF-A0A933PZE6-F1
#
_entry.id   AF-A0A933PZE6-F1
#
_cell.length_a   1.000
_cell.length_b   1.000
_cell.length_c   1.000
_cell.angle_alpha   90.00
_cell.angle_beta   90.00
_cell.angle_gamma   90.00
#
_symmetry.space_group_name_H-M   'P 1'
#
loop_
_entity.id
_entity.type
_entity.pdbx_description
1 polymer ?
#
loop_
_entity_poly.entity_id
_entity_poly.type
_entity_poly.pdbx_seq_one_letter_code
_entity_poly.pdbx_strand_id
1 'polypeptide(L)' 'MDIEKKDPQADRPTDISQLLHEIKQKALETYLEQRKNNMPGDAVSAWLQAEEMVKKAHHFK' A
#
# COMPACT_ATOMS: atom_id res chain seq x y z
N MET A 1 16.18 -37.02 1.97
CA MET A 1 14.91 -36.53 2.54
C MET A 1 14.89 -35.04 2.30
N ASP A 2 14.39 -34.70 1.13
CA ASP A 2 14.29 -33.35 0.61
C ASP A 2 13.37 -32.54 1.52
N ILE A 3 13.92 -31.46 2.08
CA ILE A 3 13.17 -30.52 2.90
C ILE A 3 12.36 -29.70 1.90
N GLU A 4 11.14 -30.15 1.59
CA GLU A 4 10.13 -29.34 0.91
C GLU A 4 9.95 -28.04 1.73
N LYS A 5 10.67 -27.00 1.32
CA LYS A 5 10.38 -25.62 1.71
C LYS A 5 9.03 -25.27 1.09
N LYS A 6 7.94 -25.68 1.75
CA LYS A 6 6.63 -25.08 1.55
C LYS A 6 6.76 -23.63 1.97
N ASP A 7 7.02 -22.76 1.02
CA ASP A 7 6.90 -21.32 1.15
C ASP A 7 5.45 -21.02 1.58
N PRO A 8 5.17 -20.62 2.82
CA PRO A 8 3.79 -20.42 3.27
C PRO A 8 3.27 -19.04 2.85
N GLN A 9 3.80 -18.46 1.77
CA GLN A 9 3.49 -17.10 1.32
C GLN A 9 2.30 -17.01 0.34
N ALA A 10 1.67 -18.12 -0.01
CA ALA A 10 0.64 -18.11 -1.05
C ALA A 10 -0.80 -17.80 -0.57
N ASP A 11 -1.09 -17.75 0.73
CA ASP A 11 -2.51 -17.69 1.17
C ASP A 11 -2.71 -17.07 2.56
N ARG A 12 -2.03 -15.97 2.87
CA ARG A 12 -2.45 -15.16 4.03
C ARG A 12 -3.56 -14.23 3.56
N PRO A 13 -4.76 -14.26 4.17
CA PRO A 13 -5.72 -13.17 3.97
C PRO A 13 -4.96 -11.89 4.31
N THR A 14 -4.85 -10.97 3.35
CA THR A 14 -4.19 -9.69 3.60
C THR A 14 -4.93 -9.06 4.77
N ASP A 15 -4.26 -8.94 5.91
CA ASP A 15 -4.88 -8.39 7.11
C ASP A 15 -5.30 -6.96 6.77
N ILE A 16 -6.58 -6.65 6.93
CA ILE A 16 -7.12 -5.32 6.59
C ILE A 16 -6.31 -4.24 7.31
N SER A 17 -5.81 -4.52 8.52
CA SER A 17 -4.96 -3.61 9.27
C SER A 17 -3.62 -3.36 8.57
N GLN A 18 -3.04 -4.38 7.95
CA GLN A 18 -1.80 -4.27 7.17
C GLN A 18 -2.02 -3.43 5.91
N LEU A 19 -3.11 -3.69 5.19
CA LEU A 19 -3.47 -2.91 4.00
C LEU A 19 -3.71 -1.43 4.33
N LEU A 20 -4.46 -1.14 5.40
CA LEU A 20 -4.69 0.23 5.88
C LEU A 20 -3.39 0.91 6.31
N HIS A 21 -2.46 0.16 6.91
CA HIS A 21 -1.15 0.68 7.29
C HIS A 21 -0.33 1.08 6.05
N GLU A 22 -0.32 0.23 5.02
CA GLU A 22 0.39 0.51 3.76
C GLU A 22 -0.20 1.72 3.03
N ILE A 23 -1.53 1.82 2.96
CA ILE A 23 -2.23 2.99 2.39
C ILE A 23 -1.83 4.25 3.14
N LYS A 24 -1.84 4.23 4.48
CA LYS A 24 -1.48 5.39 5.30
C LYS A 24 -0.03 5.83 5.09
N GLN A 25 0.91 4.88 5.08
CA GLN A 25 2.33 5.15 4.82
C GLN A 25 2.52 5.84 3.46
N LYS A 26 1.91 5.26 2.42
CA LYS A 26 2.06 5.74 1.05
C LYS A 26 1.36 7.07 0.79
N ALA A 27 0.21 7.30 1.43
CA ALA A 27 -0.49 8.58 1.42
C ALA A 27 0.35 9.70 2.04
N LEU A 28 0.99 9.42 3.18
CA LEU A 28 1.87 10.37 3.85
C LEU A 28 3.10 10.68 2.99
N GLU A 29 3.74 9.67 2.42
CA GLU A 29 4.89 9.86 1.51
C GLU A 29 4.52 10.74 0.31
N THR A 30 3.40 10.43 -0.35
CA THR A 30 2.89 11.20 -1.49
C THR A 30 2.61 12.65 -1.11
N TYR A 31 1.95 12.87 0.02
CA TYR A 31 1.65 14.22 0.50
C TYR A 31 2.92 15.01 0.84
N LEU A 32 3.90 14.39 1.51
CA LEU A 32 5.17 15.04 1.82
C LEU A 32 5.97 15.36 0.56
N GLU A 33 5.96 14.48 -0.43
CA GLU A 33 6.60 14.72 -1.73
C GLU A 33 5.93 15.88 -2.49
N GLN A 34 4.59 15.93 -2.51
CA GLN A 34 3.85 17.06 -3.09
C GLN A 34 4.21 18.37 -2.41
N ARG A 35 4.27 18.40 -1.07
CA ARG A 35 4.68 19.58 -0.29
C ARG A 35 6.13 19.97 -0.57
N LYS A 36 7.04 19.01 -0.67
CA LYS A 36 8.46 19.25 -0.99
C LYS A 36 8.64 19.84 -2.38
N ASN A 37 7.83 19.40 -3.35
CA ASN A 37 7.89 19.82 -4.74
C ASN A 37 7.02 21.04 -5.07
N ASN A 38 6.39 21.69 -4.08
CA ASN A 38 5.40 22.75 -4.27
C ASN A 38 4.27 22.37 -5.25
N MET A 39 3.95 21.09 -5.35
CA MET A 39 2.84 20.62 -6.16
C MET A 39 1.52 20.87 -5.43
N PRO A 40 0.47 21.30 -6.15
CA PRO A 40 -0.86 21.36 -5.57
C PRO A 40 -1.32 19.93 -5.25
N GLY A 41 -1.66 19.70 -3.99
CA GLY A 41 -2.12 18.41 -3.49
C GLY A 41 -2.51 18.50 -2.02
N ASP A 42 -3.65 17.91 -1.69
CA ASP A 42 -4.16 17.80 -0.33
C ASP A 42 -4.02 16.36 0.20
N ALA A 43 -4.12 16.20 1.52
CA ALA A 43 -3.94 14.91 2.17
C ALA A 43 -5.02 13.88 1.77
N VAL A 44 -6.22 14.31 1.39
CA VAL A 44 -7.31 13.40 0.97
C VAL A 44 -7.01 12.84 -0.42
N SER A 45 -6.60 13.71 -1.35
CA SER A 45 -6.18 13.30 -2.69
C SER A 45 -5.00 12.33 -2.64
N ALA A 46 -4.00 12.59 -1.80
CA ALA A 46 -2.87 11.68 -1.59
C ALA A 46 -3.31 10.32 -1.01
N TRP A 47 -4.31 10.31 -0.13
CA TRP A 47 -4.86 9.09 0.43
C TRP A 47 -5.62 8.25 -0.61
N LEU A 48 -6.44 8.88 -1.44
CA LEU A 48 -7.15 8.20 -2.53
C LEU A 48 -6.19 7.59 -3.56
N GLN A 49 -5.13 8.31 -3.92
CA GLN A 49 -4.09 7.79 -4.81
C GLN A 49 -3.37 6.59 -4.19
N ALA A 50 -2.98 6.68 -2.92
CA ALA A 50 -2.36 5.59 -2.20
C ALA A 50 -3.27 4.35 -2.10
N GLU A 51 -4.56 4.56 -1.84
CA GLU A 51 -5.57 3.51 -1.80
C GLU A 51 -5.65 2.76 -3.14
N GLU A 52 -5.73 3.48 -4.26
CA GLU A 52 -5.80 2.89 -5.59
C GLU A 52 -4.50 2.12 -5.94
N MET A 53 -3.33 2.67 -5.59
CA MET A 53 -2.05 2.00 -5.81
C MET A 53 -1.91 0.71 -5.02
N VAL A 54 -2.34 0.70 -3.75
CA VAL A 54 -2.28 -0.49 -2.89
C VAL A 54 -3.30 -1.52 -3.35
N LYS A 55 -4.54 -1.13 -3.68
CA LYS A 55 -5.54 -2.05 -4.26
C LYS A 55 -5.04 -2.73 -5.53
N LYS A 56 -4.39 -1.97 -6.44
CA LYS A 56 -3.76 -2.50 -7.65
C LYS A 56 -2.62 -3.48 -7.34
N ALA A 57 -1.76 -3.15 -6.39
CA ALA A 57 -0.64 -4.01 -5.99
C ALA A 57 -1.11 -5.35 -5.37
N HIS A 58 -2.25 -5.34 -4.67
CA HIS A 58 -2.82 -6.53 -4.04
C HIS A 58 -3.86 -7.25 -4.92
N HIS A 59 -4.02 -6.85 -6.19
CA HIS A 59 -4.99 -7.44 -7.12
C HIS A 59 -6.43 -7.48 -6.57
N PHE A 60 -6.82 -6.49 -5.76
CA PHE A 60 -8.22 -6.30 -5.40
C PHE A 60 -8.98 -5.93 -6.68
N LYS A 61 -9.81 -6.85 -7.18
CA LYS A 61 -10.59 -6.73 -8.41
C LYS A 61 -12.05 -6.43 -8.11
#